data_AF-A0A1E3X7P3-F1
#
_entry.id   AF-A0A1E3X7P3-F1
#
_cell.length_a   1.000
_cell.length_b   1.000
_cell.length_c   1.000
_cell.angle_alpha   90.00
_cell.angle_beta   90.00
_cell.angle_gamma   90.00
#
_symmetry.space_group_name_H-M   'P 1'
#
loop_
_entity.id
_entity.type
_entity.pdbx_description
1 polymer ?
#
loop_
_entity_poly.entity_id
_entity_poly.type
_entity_poly.pdbx_seq_one_letter_code
_entity_poly.pdbx_strand_id
1 'polypeptide(L)'
;MRMKIITVATHSQGYFPILARSCKRHNIELIILGWGDKWKGFGWKLMLLKKYFESLANDEMVLVLDGFDSFIVSDLNEILHKFEQLNKPIVCASERKHANAIWNAAYEKIFNSGGLYPSTPTVYHYLNAGGWITTVGYALSRVYELAVANS
;
A
#
# COMPACT_ATOMS: atom_id res chain seq x y z
N MET A 1 13.20 15.26 -4.66
CA MET A 1 12.38 14.03 -4.70
C MET A 1 10.93 14.43 -4.59
N ARG A 2 10.05 13.93 -5.46
CA ARG A 2 8.60 14.20 -5.40
C ARG A 2 7.91 12.93 -4.91
N MET A 3 6.89 13.11 -4.08
CA MET A 3 6.11 12.02 -3.50
C MET A 3 4.65 12.15 -3.92
N LYS A 4 4.06 11.04 -4.34
CA LYS A 4 2.66 10.95 -4.78
C LYS A 4 1.86 10.05 -3.85
N ILE A 5 0.70 10.53 -3.39
CA ILE A 5 -0.26 9.71 -2.65
C ILE A 5 -1.32 9.22 -3.61
N ILE A 6 -1.51 7.90 -3.66
CA ILE A 6 -2.34 7.23 -4.65
C ILE A 6 -3.34 6.35 -3.94
N THR A 7 -4.57 6.36 -4.43
CA THR A 7 -5.60 5.40 -4.03
C THR A 7 -6.32 4.84 -5.25
N VAL A 8 -6.86 3.63 -5.11
CA VAL A 8 -7.78 3.03 -6.08
C VAL A 8 -9.17 3.06 -5.47
N ALA A 9 -10.07 3.85 -6.07
CA ALA A 9 -11.44 4.02 -5.60
C ALA A 9 -12.37 4.19 -6.80
N THR A 10 -13.46 3.44 -6.81
CA THR A 10 -14.42 3.47 -7.93
C THR A 10 -15.54 4.49 -7.75
N HIS A 11 -15.79 4.92 -6.52
CA HIS A 11 -16.84 5.87 -6.15
C HIS A 11 -16.58 6.39 -4.73
N SER A 12 -17.42 7.30 -4.24
CA SER A 12 -17.34 7.78 -2.87
C SER A 12 -18.03 6.80 -1.92
N GLN A 13 -17.26 6.12 -1.07
CA GLN A 13 -17.76 5.25 -0.01
C GLN A 13 -16.84 5.30 1.21
N GLY A 14 -17.39 5.01 2.39
CA GLY A 14 -16.62 4.85 3.62
C GLY A 14 -15.81 6.10 3.93
N TYR A 15 -14.52 5.93 4.15
CA TYR A 15 -13.60 7.00 4.50
C TYR A 15 -13.02 7.75 3.30
N PHE A 16 -13.42 7.47 2.07
CA PHE A 16 -12.91 8.20 0.90
C PHE A 16 -13.06 9.73 1.01
N PRO A 17 -14.22 10.29 1.43
CA PRO A 17 -14.34 11.73 1.65
C PRO A 17 -13.37 12.27 2.72
N ILE A 18 -13.09 11.46 3.75
CA ILE A 18 -12.16 11.80 4.84
C ILE A 18 -10.73 11.77 4.33
N LEU A 19 -10.34 10.75 3.55
CA LEU A 19 -9.05 10.66 2.88
C LEU A 19 -8.80 11.89 2.02
N ALA A 20 -9.72 12.20 1.09
CA ALA A 20 -9.61 13.37 0.22
C ALA A 20 -9.50 14.68 1.00
N ARG A 21 -10.32 14.86 2.05
CA ARG A 21 -10.27 16.04 2.92
C ARG A 21 -8.96 16.13 3.70
N SER A 22 -8.44 15.00 4.16
CA SER A 22 -7.18 14.93 4.91
C SER A 22 -5.98 15.27 4.03
N CYS A 23 -5.91 14.75 2.80
CA CYS A 23 -4.89 15.13 1.82
C CYS A 23 -4.93 16.63 1.54
N LYS A 24 -6.13 17.19 1.29
CA LYS A 24 -6.29 18.63 1.06
C LYS A 24 -5.79 19.48 2.24
N ARG A 25 -6.04 19.04 3.48
CA ARG A 25 -5.57 19.75 4.69
C ARG A 25 -4.05 19.85 4.74
N HIS A 26 -3.34 18.86 4.23
CA HIS A 26 -1.87 18.83 4.19
C HIS A 26 -1.29 19.33 2.85
N ASN A 27 -2.08 19.99 2.00
CA ASN A 27 -1.69 20.43 0.66
C ASN A 27 -1.17 19.30 -0.24
N ILE A 28 -1.76 18.12 -0.11
CA ILE A 28 -1.42 16.92 -0.88
C ILE A 28 -2.46 16.72 -1.98
N GLU A 29 -2.00 16.58 -3.22
CA GLU A 29 -2.81 16.07 -4.32
C GLU A 29 -3.01 14.55 -4.15
N LEU A 30 -4.26 14.12 -3.96
CA LEU A 30 -4.63 12.71 -3.95
C LEU A 30 -4.89 12.23 -5.37
N ILE A 31 -4.07 11.28 -5.85
CA ILE A 31 -4.27 10.64 -7.14
C ILE A 31 -5.28 9.50 -6.97
N ILE A 32 -6.37 9.58 -7.71
CA ILE A 32 -7.48 8.61 -7.64
C ILE A 32 -7.51 7.82 -8.94
N LEU A 33 -7.32 6.51 -8.86
CA LEU A 33 -7.40 5.62 -10.00
C LEU A 33 -8.70 4.81 -9.99
N GLY A 34 -9.27 4.58 -11.18
CA GLY A 34 -10.45 3.73 -11.35
C GLY A 34 -11.79 4.38 -11.02
N TRP A 35 -11.85 5.71 -10.89
CA TRP A 35 -13.11 6.41 -10.59
C TRP A 35 -14.16 6.21 -11.68
N GLY A 36 -15.35 5.78 -11.30
CA GLY A 36 -16.43 5.43 -12.23
C GLY A 36 -16.34 4.03 -12.83
N ASP A 37 -15.23 3.31 -12.65
CA ASP A 37 -15.10 1.93 -13.13
C ASP A 37 -15.80 0.93 -12.21
N LYS A 38 -16.14 -0.25 -12.75
CA LYS A 38 -16.57 -1.39 -11.93
C LYS A 38 -15.37 -2.06 -11.28
N TRP A 39 -15.45 -2.36 -9.97
CA TRP A 39 -14.43 -3.12 -9.25
C TRP A 39 -14.27 -4.54 -9.84
N LYS A 40 -13.02 -4.94 -10.12
CA LYS A 40 -12.69 -6.27 -10.69
C LYS A 40 -11.71 -7.07 -9.82
N GLY A 41 -11.58 -6.73 -8.54
CA GLY A 41 -10.70 -7.44 -7.59
C GLY A 41 -9.28 -6.87 -7.48
N PHE A 42 -8.47 -7.48 -6.62
CA PHE A 42 -7.14 -6.98 -6.26
C PHE A 42 -6.12 -7.02 -7.42
N GLY A 43 -6.22 -8.00 -8.33
CA GLY A 43 -5.39 -8.01 -9.54
C GLY A 43 -5.62 -6.78 -10.42
N TRP A 44 -6.87 -6.31 -10.51
CA TRP A 44 -7.21 -5.09 -11.24
C TRP A 44 -6.66 -3.83 -10.55
N LYS A 45 -6.70 -3.76 -9.21
CA LYS A 45 -6.01 -2.71 -8.44
C LYS A 45 -4.52 -2.65 -8.81
N LEU A 46 -3.83 -3.79 -8.83
CA LEU A 46 -2.42 -3.86 -9.19
C LEU A 46 -2.14 -3.46 -10.64
N MET A 47 -3.01 -3.84 -11.60
CA MET A 47 -2.88 -3.43 -13.00
C MET A 47 -3.03 -1.91 -13.19
N LEU A 48 -3.98 -1.27 -12.47
CA LEU A 48 -4.13 0.18 -12.50
C LEU A 48 -2.89 0.89 -11.97
N LEU A 49 -2.34 0.41 -10.85
CA LEU A 49 -1.13 0.94 -10.26
C LEU A 49 0.07 0.78 -11.19
N LYS A 50 0.27 -0.42 -11.78
CA LYS A 50 1.32 -0.69 -12.77
C LYS A 50 1.25 0.30 -13.92
N LYS A 51 0.07 0.44 -14.55
CA LYS A 51 -0.13 1.36 -15.69
C LYS A 51 0.18 2.81 -15.31
N TYR A 52 -0.19 3.23 -14.10
CA TYR A 52 0.13 4.57 -13.62
C TYR A 52 1.64 4.76 -13.41
N PHE A 53 2.31 3.79 -12.78
CA PHE A 53 3.74 3.83 -12.51
C PHE A 53 4.61 3.85 -13.77
N GLU A 54 4.19 3.19 -14.85
CA GLU A 54 4.88 3.23 -16.15
C GLU A 54 4.96 4.65 -16.75
N SER A 55 4.12 5.57 -16.28
CA SER A 55 4.16 6.98 -16.70
C SER A 55 5.03 7.88 -15.81
N LEU A 56 5.63 7.33 -14.75
CA LEU A 56 6.41 8.07 -13.77
C LEU A 56 7.92 7.77 -13.89
N ALA A 57 8.74 8.68 -13.36
CA ALA A 57 10.17 8.44 -13.24
C ALA A 57 10.47 7.37 -12.18
N ASN A 58 11.52 6.58 -12.38
CA ASN A 58 11.88 5.46 -11.50
C ASN A 58 12.21 5.89 -10.07
N ASP A 59 12.71 7.12 -9.88
CA ASP A 59 13.09 7.72 -8.61
C ASP A 59 11.93 8.47 -7.91
N GLU A 60 10.75 8.54 -8.54
CA GLU A 60 9.55 9.09 -7.91
C GLU A 60 9.10 8.19 -6.75
N MET A 61 8.75 8.80 -5.62
CA MET A 61 8.22 8.08 -4.47
C MET A 61 6.70 8.00 -4.52
N VAL A 62 6.15 6.84 -4.16
CA VAL A 62 4.71 6.60 -4.12
C VAL A 62 4.29 6.05 -2.77
N LEU A 63 3.18 6.55 -2.24
CA LEU A 63 2.44 5.95 -1.12
C LEU A 63 1.07 5.54 -1.63
N VAL A 64 0.80 4.25 -1.62
CA VAL A 64 -0.49 3.68 -2.00
C VAL A 64 -1.29 3.39 -0.74
N LEU A 65 -2.54 3.86 -0.71
CA LEU A 65 -3.48 3.63 0.39
C LEU A 65 -4.84 3.12 -0.12
N ASP A 66 -5.49 2.29 0.69
CA ASP A 66 -6.88 1.93 0.48
C ASP A 66 -7.79 3.14 0.67
N GLY A 67 -8.69 3.35 -0.30
CA GLY A 67 -9.47 4.57 -0.38
C GLY A 67 -10.65 4.63 0.58
N PHE A 68 -11.09 3.48 1.12
CA PHE A 68 -12.36 3.37 1.82
C PHE A 68 -12.26 3.26 3.34
N ASP A 69 -11.06 3.05 3.89
CA ASP A 69 -10.82 2.85 5.32
C ASP A 69 -9.57 3.54 5.87
N SER A 70 -8.86 4.31 5.04
CA SER A 70 -7.63 5.03 5.43
C SER A 70 -7.75 6.54 5.26
N PHE A 71 -6.96 7.31 6.01
CA PHE A 71 -6.80 8.76 5.85
C PHE A 71 -5.40 9.20 6.31
N ILE A 72 -4.97 10.39 5.91
CA ILE A 72 -3.65 10.94 6.23
C ILE A 72 -3.73 11.85 7.47
N VAL A 73 -2.71 11.80 8.32
CA VAL A 73 -2.63 12.63 9.54
C VAL A 73 -1.42 13.58 9.58
N SER A 74 -0.57 13.53 8.55
CA SER A 74 0.72 14.22 8.47
C SER A 74 1.00 14.69 7.05
N ASP A 75 1.89 15.67 6.89
CA ASP A 75 2.33 16.11 5.57
C ASP A 75 3.37 15.15 4.93
N LEU A 76 3.73 15.42 3.67
CA LEU A 76 4.69 14.60 2.93
C LEU A 76 6.08 14.61 3.56
N ASN A 77 6.52 15.71 4.17
CA ASN A 77 7.87 15.79 4.73
C ASN A 77 8.01 14.85 5.92
N GLU A 78 7.02 14.80 6.81
CA GLU A 78 7.03 13.87 7.94
C GLU A 78 6.99 12.41 7.47
N ILE A 79 6.15 12.09 6.47
CA ILE A 79 6.04 10.73 5.93
C ILE A 79 7.36 10.30 5.29
N LEU A 80 7.96 11.16 4.44
CA LEU A 80 9.24 10.92 3.79
C LEU A 80 10.36 10.70 4.82
N HIS A 81 10.44 11.59 5.81
CA HIS A 81 11.45 11.50 6.86
C HIS A 81 11.38 10.16 7.61
N LYS A 82 10.17 9.70 7.98
CA LYS A 82 9.98 8.40 8.64
C LYS A 82 10.33 7.22 7.74
N PHE A 83 10.02 7.30 6.45
CA PHE A 83 10.39 6.25 5.50
C PHE A 83 11.91 6.14 5.32
N GLU A 84 12.60 7.28 5.16
CA GLU A 84 14.05 7.34 5.01
C GLU A 84 14.77 6.77 6.25
N GLN A 85 14.26 7.03 7.46
CA GLN A 85 14.78 6.47 8.70
C GLN A 85 14.73 4.94 8.77
N LEU A 86 13.76 4.31 8.09
CA LEU A 86 13.66 2.85 8.05
C LEU A 86 14.74 2.23 7.16
N ASN A 87 15.29 3.00 6.21
CA ASN A 87 16.34 2.56 5.28
C ASN A 87 15.98 1.23 4.59
N LYS A 88 14.76 1.16 4.04
CA LYS A 88 14.24 0.01 3.30
C LYS A 88 13.79 0.44 1.91
N PRO A 89 13.89 -0.45 0.90
CA PRO A 89 13.42 -0.12 -0.45
C PRO A 89 11.90 -0.04 -0.55
N ILE A 90 11.18 -0.75 0.32
CA ILE A 90 9.72 -0.72 0.45
C ILE A 90 9.34 -0.89 1.91
N VAL A 91 8.27 -0.21 2.32
CA VAL A 91 7.64 -0.40 3.64
C VAL A 91 6.15 -0.62 3.41
N CYS A 92 5.61 -1.70 3.96
CA CYS A 92 4.19 -2.01 3.93
C CYS A 92 3.59 -1.83 5.33
N ALA A 93 2.30 -1.57 5.38
CA ALA A 93 1.51 -1.68 6.60
C ALA A 93 1.59 -3.11 7.14
N SER A 94 1.41 -3.24 8.45
CA SER A 94 1.45 -4.51 9.14
C SER A 94 0.14 -4.75 9.88
N GLU A 95 -0.32 -5.99 9.88
CA GLU A 95 -1.50 -6.45 10.58
C GLU A 95 -1.10 -7.25 11.82
N ARG A 96 -1.89 -7.08 12.88
CA ARG A 96 -1.65 -7.73 14.16
C ARG A 96 -2.03 -9.20 14.14
N LYS A 97 -1.36 -9.99 14.97
CA LYS A 97 -1.86 -11.32 15.34
C LYS A 97 -3.21 -11.18 16.03
N HIS A 98 -4.10 -12.14 15.77
CA HIS A 98 -5.37 -12.22 16.49
C HIS A 98 -5.14 -12.82 17.89
N ALA A 99 -5.73 -12.22 18.92
CA ALA A 99 -5.70 -12.77 20.27
C ALA A 99 -6.44 -14.12 20.37
N ASN A 100 -7.38 -14.37 19.46
CA ASN A 100 -8.09 -15.64 19.37
C ASN A 100 -7.20 -16.69 18.70
N ALA A 101 -6.94 -17.79 19.42
CA ALA A 101 -6.04 -18.86 18.98
C ALA A 101 -6.46 -19.53 17.66
N ILE A 102 -7.77 -19.66 17.39
CA ILE A 102 -8.28 -20.27 16.14
C ILE A 102 -7.97 -19.36 14.95
N TRP A 103 -8.26 -18.06 15.09
CA TRP A 103 -7.95 -17.08 14.05
C TRP A 103 -6.44 -16.94 13.84
N ASN A 104 -5.65 -16.96 14.91
CA ASN A 104 -4.20 -16.90 14.79
C ASN A 104 -3.64 -18.14 14.06
N ALA A 105 -4.13 -19.34 14.38
CA ALA A 105 -3.73 -20.56 13.69
C ALA A 105 -4.11 -20.53 12.19
N ALA A 106 -5.29 -20.00 11.85
CA ALA A 106 -5.69 -19.81 10.46
C ALA A 106 -4.75 -18.83 9.71
N TYR A 107 -4.42 -17.70 10.34
CA TYR A 107 -3.50 -16.70 9.77
C TYR A 107 -2.08 -17.25 9.61
N GLU A 108 -1.53 -17.94 10.62
CA GLU A 108 -0.22 -18.60 10.49
C GLU A 108 -0.21 -19.58 9.31
N LYS A 109 -1.29 -20.34 9.11
CA LYS A 109 -1.39 -21.27 7.98
C LYS A 109 -1.52 -20.57 6.63
N ILE A 110 -2.17 -19.41 6.55
CA ILE A 110 -2.38 -18.68 5.29
C ILE A 110 -1.16 -17.84 4.91
N PHE A 111 -0.64 -17.07 5.88
CA PHE A 111 0.40 -16.07 5.64
C PHE A 111 1.80 -16.60 5.90
N ASN A 112 1.96 -17.53 6.84
CA ASN A 112 3.26 -18.06 7.25
C ASN A 112 3.40 -19.56 6.96
N SER A 113 2.72 -20.06 5.92
CA SER A 113 2.91 -21.43 5.44
C SER A 113 4.36 -21.61 5.00
N GLY A 114 5.17 -22.30 5.80
CA GLY A 114 6.59 -22.51 5.57
C GLY A 114 7.53 -21.77 6.53
N GLY A 115 7.00 -21.01 7.49
CA GLY A 115 7.82 -20.38 8.54
C GLY A 115 8.76 -19.29 8.04
N LEU A 116 8.43 -18.68 6.89
CA LEU A 116 9.27 -17.67 6.23
C LEU A 116 9.04 -16.25 6.76
N TYR A 117 7.95 -16.01 7.50
CA TYR A 117 7.74 -14.70 8.12
C TYR A 117 8.73 -14.50 9.29
N PRO A 118 9.43 -13.37 9.33
CA PRO A 118 10.39 -13.09 10.39
C PRO A 118 9.70 -12.86 11.73
N SER A 119 10.33 -13.34 12.81
CA SER A 119 9.92 -13.00 14.18
C SER A 119 10.01 -11.50 14.41
N THR A 120 9.04 -10.95 15.15
CA THR A 120 8.92 -9.53 15.47
C THR A 120 8.67 -9.36 16.97
N PRO A 121 9.23 -8.33 17.61
CA PRO A 121 8.98 -8.05 19.03
C PRO A 121 7.60 -7.41 19.28
N THR A 122 6.85 -7.06 18.23
CA THR A 122 5.54 -6.40 18.35
C THR A 122 4.39 -7.37 18.06
N VAL A 123 3.15 -6.95 18.32
CA VAL A 123 1.97 -7.73 17.93
C VAL A 123 1.70 -7.69 16.42
N TYR A 124 2.37 -6.81 15.67
CA TYR A 124 2.21 -6.66 14.22
C TYR A 124 3.18 -7.58 13.48
N HIS A 125 2.64 -8.57 12.80
CA HIS A 125 3.41 -9.70 12.28
C HIS A 125 3.21 -9.96 10.79
N TYR A 126 2.00 -9.78 10.29
CA TYR A 126 1.69 -10.07 8.90
C TYR A 126 1.72 -8.80 8.04
N LEU A 127 2.01 -8.95 6.75
CA LEU A 127 1.94 -7.85 5.81
C LEU A 127 0.48 -7.49 5.53
N ASN A 128 0.17 -6.20 5.47
CA ASN A 128 -1.10 -5.68 5.00
C ASN A 128 -0.88 -4.87 3.71
N ALA A 129 -1.59 -5.23 2.64
CA ALA A 129 -1.44 -4.64 1.31
C ALA A 129 -2.26 -3.34 1.12
N GLY A 130 -2.98 -2.90 2.16
CA GLY A 130 -3.81 -1.70 2.13
C GLY A 130 -3.03 -0.40 2.26
N GLY A 131 -1.77 -0.45 2.71
CA GLY A 131 -0.88 0.72 2.76
C GLY A 131 0.57 0.34 2.49
N TRP A 132 1.25 1.03 1.59
CA TRP A 132 2.68 0.81 1.34
C TRP A 132 3.35 1.99 0.62
N ILE A 133 4.65 2.14 0.86
CA ILE A 133 5.48 3.22 0.33
C ILE A 133 6.79 2.68 -0.25
N THR A 134 7.20 3.18 -1.41
CA THR A 134 8.42 2.77 -2.14
C THR A 134 8.70 3.72 -3.30
N THR A 135 9.77 3.47 -4.05
CA THR A 135 10.03 4.12 -5.34
C THR A 135 9.34 3.39 -6.48
N VAL A 136 8.97 4.13 -7.54
CA VAL A 136 8.35 3.58 -8.75
C VAL A 136 9.18 2.45 -9.37
N GLY A 137 10.49 2.64 -9.50
CA GLY A 137 11.38 1.63 -10.08
C GLY A 137 11.39 0.32 -9.29
N TYR A 138 11.40 0.41 -7.96
CA TYR A 138 11.34 -0.78 -7.11
C TYR A 138 9.98 -1.48 -7.22
N ALA A 139 8.87 -0.73 -7.18
CA ALA A 139 7.53 -1.27 -7.36
C ALA A 139 7.38 -2.03 -8.69
N LEU A 140 7.82 -1.43 -9.80
CA LEU A 140 7.76 -2.07 -11.12
C LEU A 140 8.61 -3.35 -11.19
N SER A 141 9.83 -3.34 -10.63
CA SER A 141 10.69 -4.54 -10.61
C SER A 141 10.02 -5.75 -9.97
N ARG A 142 9.28 -5.55 -8.86
CA ARG A 142 8.56 -6.63 -8.16
C ARG A 142 7.36 -7.14 -8.95
N VAL A 143 6.64 -6.26 -9.64
CA VAL A 143 5.49 -6.65 -10.48
C VAL A 143 5.95 -7.48 -11.69
N TYR A 144 7.09 -7.13 -12.30
CA TYR A 144 7.65 -7.91 -13.41
C TYR A 144 8.14 -9.30 -12.98
N GLU A 145 8.77 -9.43 -11.82
CA GLU A 145 9.16 -10.73 -11.26
C GLU A 145 7.95 -11.67 -11.08
N LEU A 146 6.82 -11.14 -10.61
CA LEU A 146 5.58 -11.92 -10.47
C LEU A 146 5.01 -12.37 -11.80
N ALA A 147 5.16 -11.59 -12.87
CA ALA A 147 4.69 -11.98 -14.20
C ALA A 147 5.53 -13.12 -14.78
N VAL A 148 6.85 -13.10 -14.56
CA VAL A 148 7.79 -14.13 -15.04
C VAL A 148 7.69 -15.42 -14.21
N ALA A 149 7.46 -15.33 -12.90
CA ALA A 149 7.34 -16.51 -12.04
C ALA A 149 6.06 -17.34 -12.31
N ASN A 150 5.08 -16.79 -13.04
CA ASN A 150 3.81 -17.43 -13.35
C ASN A 150 3.65 -17.76 -14.85
N SER A 151 4.73 -17.64 -15.65
CA SER A 151 4.81 -18.00 -17.07
C SER A 151 5.71 -19.21 -17.27
#